data_AF-A0A7S1GLX7-F1
#
_entry.id   AF-A0A7S1GLX7-F1
#
_cell.length_a   1.000
_cell.length_b   1.000
_cell.length_c   1.000
_cell.angle_alpha   90.00
_cell.angle_beta   90.00
_cell.angle_gamma   90.00
#
_symmetry.space_group_name_H-M   'P 1'
#
loop_
_entity.id
_entity.type
_entity.pdbx_description
1 polymer ?
#
loop_
_entity_poly.entity_id
_entity_poly.type
_entity_poly.pdbx_seq_one_letter_code
_entity_poly.pdbx_strand_id
1 'polypeptide(L)'
;DSQQQQQHLPTTATQKPRENKSSNQKEEKSSFSLAYEQSFGFFDDISDYNWELMQNRAATRQNHRFGNDPLKFRTYPAHWYMNNFEPDFTCPQERRIGGPGDGPKWVCDPHRLTKISEERKKNEGVGCLVYSVGCAGKYHLEDGLYELLGPVCEIHVFDPGNFARDDLKDKNMHYHPWGFRSSYDDTYKPFARGEFRTLQETMEEL
;
A
#
# COMPACT_ATOMS: atom_id res chain seq x y z
N ASP A 1 88.38 -12.17 8.97
CA ASP A 1 88.07 -10.76 9.28
C ASP A 1 86.70 -10.41 8.72
N SER A 2 85.72 -9.85 9.43
CA SER A 2 85.53 -9.49 10.83
C SER A 2 84.04 -9.12 10.98
N GLN A 3 83.41 -9.60 12.07
CA GLN A 3 82.37 -8.95 12.89
C GLN A 3 81.01 -8.56 12.26
N GLN A 4 79.91 -9.26 12.61
CA GLN A 4 78.98 -9.01 13.75
C GLN A 4 78.27 -7.64 13.74
N GLN A 5 76.93 -7.68 13.66
CA GLN A 5 76.06 -7.15 14.73
C GLN A 5 74.62 -7.66 14.60
N GLN A 6 74.20 -8.40 15.63
CA GLN A 6 72.80 -8.67 16.00
C GLN A 6 72.23 -7.42 16.67
N GLN A 7 70.96 -7.09 16.44
CA GLN A 7 70.16 -6.35 17.42
C GLN A 7 68.70 -6.83 17.46
N HIS A 8 68.15 -6.75 18.67
CA HIS A 8 67.07 -7.53 19.26
C HIS A 8 65.65 -7.04 18.93
N LEU A 9 64.71 -8.00 19.04
CA LEU A 9 63.27 -7.82 19.17
C LEU A 9 62.88 -6.94 20.38
N PRO A 10 61.81 -6.13 20.27
CA PRO A 10 61.01 -5.72 21.41
C PRO A 10 59.76 -6.60 21.55
N THR A 11 59.72 -7.34 22.65
CA THR A 11 58.56 -7.98 23.26
C THR A 11 57.49 -6.93 23.56
N THR A 12 56.27 -7.06 23.04
CA THR A 12 55.15 -6.21 23.47
C THR A 12 54.01 -7.05 24.06
N ALA A 13 54.00 -7.03 25.38
CA ALA A 13 52.86 -7.08 26.30
C ALA A 13 51.56 -7.78 25.86
N THR A 14 51.32 -8.91 26.50
CA THR A 14 50.03 -9.55 26.75
C THR A 14 48.97 -8.51 27.19
N GLN A 15 48.03 -8.18 26.32
CA GLN A 15 46.83 -7.44 26.72
C GLN A 15 45.84 -8.40 27.38
N LYS A 16 45.53 -8.14 28.65
CA LYS A 16 44.44 -8.79 29.39
C LYS A 16 43.12 -8.63 28.64
N PRO A 17 42.24 -9.65 28.61
CA PRO A 17 40.87 -9.47 28.14
C PRO A 17 40.18 -8.42 29.02
N ARG A 18 39.68 -7.35 28.42
CA ARG A 18 38.71 -6.47 29.07
C ARG A 18 37.44 -7.30 29.28
N GLU A 19 37.08 -7.48 30.54
CA GLU A 19 35.73 -7.90 30.93
C GLU A 19 34.72 -6.94 30.28
N ASN A 20 34.04 -7.41 29.26
CA ASN A 20 32.88 -6.72 28.71
C ASN A 20 31.80 -6.74 29.80
N LYS A 21 31.66 -5.60 30.47
CA LYS A 21 30.52 -5.29 31.34
C LYS A 21 29.24 -5.61 30.58
N SER A 22 28.59 -6.67 31.07
CA SER A 22 27.15 -6.94 31.03
C SER A 22 26.36 -5.97 30.16
N SER A 23 26.06 -6.41 28.95
CA SER A 23 25.03 -5.86 28.08
C SER A 23 23.73 -5.73 28.86
N ASN A 24 23.45 -4.52 29.36
CA ASN A 24 22.10 -4.08 29.64
C ASN A 24 21.51 -3.54 28.33
N GLN A 25 21.52 -4.39 27.29
CA GLN A 25 20.65 -4.19 26.15
C GLN A 25 19.26 -4.55 26.67
N LYS A 26 18.47 -3.52 26.99
CA LYS A 26 17.02 -3.69 27.01
C LYS A 26 16.67 -4.40 25.70
N GLU A 27 16.09 -5.58 25.78
CA GLU A 27 15.30 -6.13 24.68
C GLU A 27 14.29 -5.05 24.31
N GLU A 28 14.61 -4.24 23.30
CA GLU A 28 13.62 -3.49 22.55
C GLU A 28 12.68 -4.55 21.99
N LYS A 29 11.54 -4.72 22.65
CA LYS A 29 10.58 -5.78 22.37
C LYS A 29 10.25 -5.75 20.88
N SER A 30 10.65 -6.83 20.22
CA SER A 30 10.28 -7.26 18.88
C SER A 30 8.79 -7.65 18.83
N SER A 31 7.92 -6.82 19.38
CA SER A 31 6.49 -7.01 19.30
C SER A 31 6.05 -6.54 17.92
N PHE A 32 5.14 -7.29 17.31
CA PHE A 32 4.54 -7.02 16.00
C PHE A 32 3.02 -6.85 16.12
N SER A 33 2.49 -6.84 17.35
CA SER A 33 1.05 -6.84 17.62
C SER A 33 0.38 -5.58 17.12
N LEU A 34 1.04 -4.42 17.21
CA LEU A 34 0.41 -3.14 16.90
C LEU A 34 0.10 -3.02 15.41
N ALA A 35 1.07 -3.34 14.56
CA ALA A 35 0.86 -3.34 13.12
C ALA A 35 -0.16 -4.41 12.71
N TYR A 36 -0.07 -5.60 13.31
CA TYR A 36 -1.01 -6.70 13.04
C TYR A 36 -2.45 -6.32 13.37
N GLU A 37 -2.71 -5.84 14.57
CA GLU A 37 -4.06 -5.47 15.00
C GLU A 37 -4.63 -4.32 14.18
N GLN A 38 -3.86 -3.24 13.99
CA GLN A 38 -4.36 -2.03 13.34
C GLN A 38 -4.46 -2.14 11.82
N SER A 39 -3.73 -3.07 11.22
CA SER A 39 -3.86 -3.41 9.79
C SER A 39 -4.80 -4.57 9.52
N PHE A 40 -5.54 -5.05 10.53
CA PHE A 40 -6.45 -6.19 10.43
C PHE A 40 -5.76 -7.45 9.88
N GLY A 41 -4.55 -7.72 10.36
CA GLY A 41 -3.73 -8.87 10.01
C GLY A 41 -2.96 -8.72 8.70
N PHE A 42 -2.92 -7.54 8.07
CA PHE A 42 -2.18 -7.33 6.83
C PHE A 42 -0.66 -7.32 7.05
N PHE A 43 -0.20 -6.74 8.15
CA PHE A 43 1.21 -6.69 8.54
C PHE A 43 1.46 -7.57 9.76
N ASP A 44 2.29 -8.61 9.61
CA ASP A 44 2.70 -9.52 10.70
C ASP A 44 4.21 -9.41 11.04
N ASP A 45 4.92 -8.50 10.37
CA ASP A 45 6.37 -8.36 10.40
C ASP A 45 6.86 -6.90 10.55
N ILE A 46 5.95 -5.94 10.71
CA ILE A 46 6.30 -4.56 11.07
C ILE A 46 6.31 -4.45 12.59
N SER A 47 7.48 -4.20 13.17
CA SER A 47 7.60 -4.04 14.62
C SER A 47 6.78 -2.86 15.12
N ASP A 48 6.32 -2.93 16.37
CA ASP A 48 5.56 -1.86 17.02
C ASP A 48 6.30 -0.53 16.92
N TYR A 49 7.62 -0.53 17.13
CA TYR A 49 8.47 0.66 16.94
C TYR A 49 8.38 1.25 15.53
N ASN A 50 8.51 0.40 14.49
CA ASN A 50 8.46 0.88 13.11
C ASN A 50 7.05 1.35 12.74
N TRP A 51 6.01 0.68 13.23
CA TRP A 51 4.63 1.06 13.02
C TRP A 51 4.33 2.44 13.65
N GLU A 52 4.74 2.65 14.91
CA GLU A 52 4.64 3.94 15.58
C GLU A 52 5.40 5.04 14.83
N LEU A 53 6.58 4.72 14.28
CA LEU A 53 7.35 5.67 13.48
C LEU A 53 6.60 6.06 12.20
N MET A 54 5.98 5.10 11.50
CA MET A 54 5.14 5.36 10.33
C MET A 54 3.93 6.24 10.67
N GLN A 55 3.26 5.94 11.78
CA GLN A 55 2.12 6.72 12.27
C GLN A 55 2.53 8.14 12.64
N ASN A 56 3.64 8.30 13.37
CA ASN A 56 4.15 9.60 13.78
C ASN A 56 4.51 10.46 12.56
N ARG A 57 5.19 9.89 11.56
CA ARG A 57 5.48 10.58 10.30
C ARG A 57 4.18 11.09 9.64
N ALA A 58 3.18 10.21 9.50
CA ALA A 58 1.91 10.57 8.88
C ALA A 58 1.12 11.61 9.70
N ALA A 59 1.19 11.55 11.03
CA ALA A 59 0.47 12.46 11.93
C ALA A 59 1.11 13.85 12.03
N THR A 60 2.44 13.94 11.96
CA THR A 60 3.18 15.21 12.15
C THR A 60 3.45 15.96 10.86
N ARG A 61 3.18 15.36 9.72
CA ARG A 61 3.40 16.01 8.43
C ARG A 61 2.48 17.20 8.20
N GLN A 62 2.94 18.09 7.32
CA GLN A 62 2.10 19.13 6.75
C GLN A 62 1.26 18.57 5.59
N ASN A 63 -0.01 18.26 5.86
CA ASN A 63 -0.96 17.78 4.84
C ASN A 63 -1.32 18.85 3.79
N HIS A 64 -1.30 20.13 4.17
CA HIS A 64 -1.78 21.25 3.34
C HIS A 64 -0.60 22.08 2.84
N ARG A 65 -0.39 22.17 1.53
CA ARG A 65 0.62 23.03 0.92
C ARG A 65 0.48 24.48 1.38
N PHE A 66 -0.75 24.93 1.61
CA PHE A 66 -1.09 26.26 2.11
C PHE A 66 -1.65 26.16 3.53
N GLY A 67 -0.81 25.84 4.52
CA GLY A 67 -1.26 25.59 5.91
C GLY A 67 -2.06 26.72 6.56
N ASN A 68 -1.77 27.98 6.21
CA ASN A 68 -2.50 29.15 6.71
C ASN A 68 -3.82 29.42 5.96
N ASP A 69 -4.08 28.72 4.85
CA ASP A 69 -5.30 28.81 4.05
C ASP A 69 -5.62 27.44 3.43
N PRO A 70 -6.08 26.47 4.25
CA PRO A 70 -6.38 25.10 3.80
C PRO A 70 -7.54 25.05 2.80
N LEU A 71 -8.32 26.12 2.66
CA LEU A 71 -9.41 26.22 1.68
C LEU A 71 -8.97 26.87 0.37
N LYS A 72 -7.69 27.24 0.23
CA LYS A 72 -7.16 27.78 -1.02
C LYS A 72 -7.41 26.81 -2.17
N PHE A 73 -7.97 27.33 -3.25
CA PHE A 73 -8.41 26.55 -4.43
C PHE A 73 -9.60 25.60 -4.21
N ARG A 74 -10.37 25.71 -3.11
CA ARG A 74 -11.57 24.88 -2.90
C ARG A 74 -12.57 24.92 -4.06
N THR A 75 -12.67 26.04 -4.77
CA THR A 75 -13.53 26.18 -5.96
C THR A 75 -13.01 25.45 -7.20
N TYR A 76 -11.79 24.91 -7.14
CA TYR A 76 -11.15 24.09 -8.18
C TYR A 76 -10.74 22.75 -7.56
N PRO A 77 -11.66 21.77 -7.43
CA PRO A 77 -11.43 20.56 -6.64
C PRO A 77 -10.13 19.82 -6.96
N ALA A 78 -9.79 19.66 -8.24
CA ALA A 78 -8.53 19.02 -8.65
C ALA A 78 -7.28 19.72 -8.08
N HIS A 79 -7.25 21.05 -8.10
CA HIS A 79 -6.15 21.81 -7.48
C HIS A 79 -6.18 21.69 -5.96
N TRP A 80 -7.37 21.70 -5.36
CA TRP A 80 -7.48 21.56 -3.91
C TRP A 80 -6.94 20.20 -3.45
N TYR A 81 -7.38 19.09 -4.05
CA TYR A 81 -6.91 17.75 -3.67
C TYR A 81 -5.39 17.59 -3.85
N MET A 82 -4.85 18.02 -5.00
CA MET A 82 -3.40 17.97 -5.26
C MET A 82 -2.57 18.76 -4.24
N ASN A 83 -3.13 19.79 -3.62
CA ASN A 83 -2.40 20.62 -2.64
C ASN A 83 -2.67 20.23 -1.18
N ASN A 84 -3.60 19.30 -0.89
CA ASN A 84 -4.03 19.00 0.48
C ASN A 84 -4.01 17.51 0.85
N PHE A 85 -3.86 16.61 -0.11
CA PHE A 85 -3.87 15.16 0.12
C PHE A 85 -2.76 14.46 -0.67
N GLU A 86 -1.55 14.44 -0.11
CA GLU A 86 -0.45 13.60 -0.60
C GLU A 86 -0.40 12.33 0.25
N PRO A 87 -0.70 11.11 -0.17
CA PRO A 87 -0.59 9.95 0.72
C PRO A 87 0.89 9.66 1.09
N ASP A 88 1.24 9.60 2.39
CA ASP A 88 2.62 9.31 2.84
C ASP A 88 2.71 8.21 3.93
N PHE A 89 1.56 7.66 4.30
CA PHE A 89 1.47 6.39 4.98
C PHE A 89 1.52 5.29 3.91
N THR A 90 2.71 4.78 3.64
CA THR A 90 2.98 3.75 2.61
C THR A 90 3.63 2.53 3.23
N CYS A 91 3.54 1.39 2.55
CA CYS A 91 4.14 0.13 2.97
C CYS A 91 5.65 0.04 2.64
N PRO A 92 6.37 -0.93 3.22
CA PRO A 92 7.78 -1.15 2.89
C PRO A 92 8.07 -1.56 1.43
N GLN A 93 7.20 -2.35 0.77
CA GLN A 93 7.38 -2.85 -0.60
C GLN A 93 6.24 -2.41 -1.51
N GLU A 94 6.15 -1.10 -1.74
CA GLU A 94 5.21 -0.53 -2.70
C GLU A 94 5.62 -0.92 -4.13
N ARG A 95 4.65 -1.40 -4.92
CA ARG A 95 4.89 -1.82 -6.31
C ARG A 95 3.90 -1.18 -7.26
N ARG A 96 4.43 -0.66 -8.37
CA ARG A 96 3.61 -0.17 -9.48
C ARG A 96 3.12 -1.35 -10.32
N ILE A 97 1.81 -1.56 -10.35
CA ILE A 97 1.15 -2.70 -11.02
C ILE A 97 0.51 -2.23 -12.33
N GLY A 98 0.78 -2.94 -13.43
CA GLY A 98 0.26 -2.63 -14.77
C GLY A 98 1.21 -1.91 -15.73
N GLY A 99 2.47 -1.68 -15.34
CA GLY A 99 3.50 -1.07 -16.19
C GLY A 99 3.69 0.45 -16.01
N PRO A 100 4.30 1.17 -16.97
CA PRO A 100 4.52 2.61 -16.95
C PRO A 100 3.29 3.42 -17.44
N GLY A 101 3.28 4.74 -17.23
CA GLY A 101 2.24 5.64 -17.75
C GLY A 101 0.94 5.70 -16.94
N ASP A 102 -0.12 6.24 -17.54
CA ASP A 102 -1.46 6.33 -16.94
C ASP A 102 -2.22 5.00 -17.03
N GLY A 103 -3.07 4.71 -16.03
CA GLY A 103 -3.72 3.41 -15.83
C GLY A 103 -3.16 2.62 -14.64
N PRO A 104 -1.87 2.20 -14.67
CA PRO A 104 -1.20 1.51 -13.57
C PRO A 104 -1.29 2.26 -12.24
N LYS A 105 -1.36 1.52 -11.12
CA LYS A 105 -1.42 2.10 -9.78
C LYS A 105 -0.34 1.52 -8.88
N TRP A 106 0.03 2.29 -7.85
CA TRP A 106 0.87 1.81 -6.76
C TRP A 106 0.01 0.96 -5.81
N VAL A 107 0.49 -0.24 -5.50
CA VAL A 107 -0.17 -1.17 -4.58
C VAL A 107 0.78 -1.49 -3.45
N CYS A 108 0.26 -1.45 -2.23
CA CYS A 108 1.03 -1.74 -1.04
C CYS A 108 1.23 -3.25 -0.85
N ASP A 109 2.48 -3.69 -0.73
CA ASP A 109 2.89 -5.07 -0.44
C ASP A 109 2.05 -6.16 -1.14
N PRO A 110 1.85 -6.11 -2.48
CA PRO A 110 0.90 -7.01 -3.15
C PRO A 110 1.27 -8.49 -3.01
N HIS A 111 2.54 -8.81 -2.74
CA HIS A 111 3.02 -10.16 -2.47
C HIS A 111 2.35 -10.83 -1.25
N ARG A 112 1.81 -10.04 -0.30
CA ARG A 112 1.10 -10.56 0.89
C ARG A 112 -0.31 -11.05 0.57
N LEU A 113 -0.92 -10.55 -0.51
CA LEU A 113 -2.34 -10.77 -0.81
C LEU A 113 -2.68 -12.24 -1.02
N THR A 114 -1.77 -13.05 -1.57
CA THR A 114 -1.99 -14.49 -1.74
C THR A 114 -2.18 -15.20 -0.40
N LYS A 115 -1.22 -15.05 0.52
CA LYS A 115 -1.27 -15.66 1.87
C LYS A 115 -2.54 -15.22 2.61
N ILE A 116 -2.81 -13.91 2.64
CA ILE A 116 -3.95 -13.35 3.37
C ILE A 116 -5.28 -13.83 2.76
N SER A 117 -5.39 -13.88 1.42
CA SER A 117 -6.57 -14.39 0.73
C SER A 117 -6.84 -15.86 1.07
N GLU A 118 -5.80 -16.70 1.07
CA GLU A 118 -5.91 -18.11 1.45
C GLU A 118 -6.33 -18.30 2.91
N GLU A 119 -5.74 -17.53 3.83
CA GLU A 119 -6.08 -17.58 5.26
C GLU A 119 -7.53 -17.16 5.51
N ARG A 120 -8.01 -16.09 4.85
CA ARG A 120 -9.42 -15.66 4.96
C ARG A 120 -10.37 -16.71 4.42
N LYS A 121 -10.07 -17.29 3.24
CA LYS A 121 -10.88 -18.36 2.64
C LYS A 121 -10.97 -19.60 3.54
N LYS A 122 -9.88 -19.97 4.23
CA LYS A 122 -9.87 -21.10 5.19
C LYS A 122 -10.79 -20.86 6.39
N ASN A 123 -10.99 -19.60 6.78
CA ASN A 123 -11.84 -19.19 7.89
C ASN A 123 -13.24 -18.78 7.42
N GLU A 124 -13.72 -19.35 6.30
CA GLU A 124 -15.04 -19.06 5.70
C GLU A 124 -15.26 -17.59 5.31
N GLY A 125 -14.20 -16.79 5.27
CA GLY A 125 -14.23 -15.40 4.85
C GLY A 125 -14.06 -15.22 3.34
N VAL A 126 -14.30 -14.00 2.88
CA VAL A 126 -13.97 -13.59 1.50
C VAL A 126 -12.45 -13.40 1.40
N GLY A 127 -11.86 -13.92 0.30
CA GLY A 127 -10.43 -13.80 0.04
C GLY A 127 -9.99 -12.37 -0.33
N CYS A 128 -9.23 -12.25 -1.42
CA CYS A 128 -8.90 -10.95 -1.99
C CYS A 128 -10.09 -10.43 -2.82
N LEU A 129 -10.52 -9.21 -2.53
CA LEU A 129 -11.59 -8.51 -3.22
C LEU A 129 -11.10 -7.12 -3.63
N VAL A 130 -11.27 -6.76 -4.89
CA VAL A 130 -10.80 -5.49 -5.45
C VAL A 130 -11.97 -4.78 -6.12
N TYR A 131 -12.22 -3.53 -5.72
CA TYR A 131 -13.12 -2.62 -6.39
C TYR A 131 -12.30 -1.58 -7.16
N SER A 132 -12.36 -1.61 -8.48
CA SER A 132 -11.66 -0.67 -9.36
C SER A 132 -12.66 0.22 -10.09
N VAL A 133 -12.45 1.54 -10.06
CA VAL A 133 -13.44 2.52 -10.54
C VAL A 133 -12.82 3.43 -11.58
N GLY A 134 -13.51 3.61 -12.71
CA GLY A 134 -13.13 4.53 -13.77
C GLY A 134 -11.96 4.00 -14.61
N CYS A 135 -12.04 2.74 -15.05
CA CYS A 135 -10.98 2.14 -15.87
C CYS A 135 -10.85 2.80 -17.25
N ALA A 136 -11.91 3.40 -17.78
CA ALA A 136 -11.99 3.97 -19.13
C ALA A 136 -11.49 2.99 -20.22
N GLY A 137 -11.77 1.70 -20.04
CA GLY A 137 -11.32 0.62 -20.91
C GLY A 137 -9.84 0.23 -20.78
N LYS A 138 -9.10 0.82 -19.84
CA LYS A 138 -7.69 0.52 -19.56
C LYS A 138 -7.56 -0.36 -18.31
N TYR A 139 -7.56 -1.67 -18.50
CA TYR A 139 -7.50 -2.67 -17.42
C TYR A 139 -6.08 -2.90 -16.86
N HIS A 140 -5.18 -1.92 -16.92
CA HIS A 140 -3.75 -2.16 -16.65
C HIS A 140 -3.49 -2.60 -15.21
N LEU A 141 -4.22 -2.02 -14.24
CA LEU A 141 -4.08 -2.40 -12.84
C LEU A 141 -4.62 -3.81 -12.61
N GLU A 142 -5.82 -4.07 -13.12
CA GLU A 142 -6.56 -5.31 -12.95
C GLU A 142 -5.81 -6.47 -13.58
N ASP A 143 -5.37 -6.31 -14.83
CA ASP A 143 -4.52 -7.27 -15.53
C ASP A 143 -3.19 -7.46 -14.80
N GLY A 144 -2.54 -6.37 -14.37
CA GLY A 144 -1.29 -6.48 -13.63
C GLY A 144 -1.42 -7.20 -12.28
N LEU A 145 -2.56 -7.06 -11.60
CA LEU A 145 -2.86 -7.81 -10.37
C LEU A 145 -3.05 -9.29 -10.68
N TYR A 146 -3.81 -9.62 -11.73
CA TYR A 146 -4.00 -11.00 -12.16
C TYR A 146 -2.68 -11.65 -12.64
N GLU A 147 -1.85 -10.93 -13.39
CA GLU A 147 -0.53 -11.42 -13.81
C GLU A 147 0.39 -11.68 -12.62
N LEU A 148 0.31 -10.84 -11.58
CA LEU A 148 1.15 -10.98 -10.39
C LEU A 148 0.65 -12.08 -9.44
N LEU A 149 -0.66 -12.20 -9.26
CA LEU A 149 -1.27 -13.00 -8.19
C LEU A 149 -2.04 -14.22 -8.70
N GLY A 150 -2.29 -14.32 -10.01
CA GLY A 150 -3.21 -15.29 -10.59
C GLY A 150 -4.67 -15.01 -10.21
N PRO A 151 -5.54 -16.03 -10.19
CA PRO A 151 -6.96 -15.91 -9.87
C PRO A 151 -7.23 -15.77 -8.36
N VAL A 152 -6.33 -15.15 -7.60
CA VAL A 152 -6.42 -15.00 -6.14
C VAL A 152 -7.54 -14.02 -5.75
N CYS A 153 -7.70 -12.96 -6.52
CA CYS A 153 -8.64 -11.88 -6.27
C CYS A 153 -9.92 -12.04 -7.10
N GLU A 154 -11.03 -11.63 -6.51
CA GLU A 154 -12.25 -11.25 -7.22
C GLU A 154 -12.20 -9.75 -7.49
N ILE A 155 -12.36 -9.35 -8.75
CA ILE A 155 -12.13 -7.95 -9.15
C ILE A 155 -13.40 -7.40 -9.80
N HIS A 156 -14.00 -6.39 -9.18
CA HIS A 156 -15.15 -5.67 -9.72
C HIS A 156 -14.66 -4.36 -10.34
N VAL A 157 -14.93 -4.17 -11.62
CA VAL A 157 -14.53 -2.99 -12.39
C VAL A 157 -15.77 -2.17 -12.74
N PHE A 158 -15.81 -0.91 -12.31
CA PHE A 158 -16.93 0.00 -12.50
C PHE A 158 -16.55 1.08 -13.48
N ASP A 159 -17.28 1.20 -14.58
CA ASP A 159 -17.15 2.32 -15.49
C ASP A 159 -18.48 2.56 -16.24
N PRO A 160 -18.98 3.81 -16.32
CA PRO A 160 -20.25 4.12 -17.00
C PRO A 160 -20.21 3.92 -18.53
N GLY A 161 -19.03 3.68 -19.11
CA GLY A 161 -18.89 3.34 -20.52
C GLY A 161 -19.26 1.88 -20.84
N ASN A 162 -19.06 1.49 -22.10
CA ASN A 162 -19.17 0.10 -22.52
C ASN A 162 -17.76 -0.45 -22.82
N PHE A 163 -17.10 -0.95 -21.78
CA PHE A 163 -15.73 -1.47 -21.84
C PHE A 163 -15.61 -2.93 -21.40
N ALA A 164 -16.73 -3.67 -21.36
CA ALA A 164 -16.68 -5.11 -21.13
C ALA A 164 -15.87 -5.81 -22.22
N ARG A 165 -15.17 -6.89 -21.85
CA ARG A 165 -14.38 -7.73 -22.75
C ARG A 165 -14.54 -9.21 -22.37
N ASP A 166 -14.24 -10.10 -23.30
CA ASP A 166 -14.62 -11.51 -23.21
C ASP A 166 -13.79 -12.32 -22.18
N ASP A 167 -12.55 -11.90 -21.91
CA ASP A 167 -11.60 -12.63 -21.04
C ASP A 167 -11.79 -12.32 -19.53
N LEU A 168 -12.74 -11.47 -19.16
CA LEU A 168 -12.95 -11.06 -17.76
C LEU A 168 -13.29 -12.25 -16.87
N LYS A 169 -14.16 -13.14 -17.33
CA LYS A 169 -14.62 -14.31 -16.56
C LYS A 169 -13.46 -15.27 -16.25
N ASP A 170 -12.56 -15.47 -17.20
CA ASP A 170 -11.40 -16.34 -17.03
C ASP A 170 -10.41 -15.79 -16.00
N LYS A 171 -10.48 -14.48 -15.72
CA LYS A 171 -9.64 -13.77 -14.77
C LYS A 171 -10.32 -13.50 -13.42
N ASN A 172 -11.52 -14.04 -13.19
CA ASN A 172 -12.36 -13.71 -12.03
C ASN A 172 -12.60 -12.20 -11.89
N MET A 173 -12.81 -11.53 -13.02
CA MET A 173 -13.13 -10.11 -13.12
C MET A 173 -14.58 -9.93 -13.57
N HIS A 174 -15.25 -8.93 -13.01
CA HIS A 174 -16.65 -8.60 -13.27
C HIS A 174 -16.75 -7.13 -13.65
N TYR A 175 -17.29 -6.83 -14.83
CA TYR A 175 -17.48 -5.46 -15.29
C TYR A 175 -18.91 -4.98 -15.00
N HIS A 176 -19.01 -3.77 -14.45
CA HIS A 176 -20.24 -3.12 -14.06
C HIS A 176 -20.37 -1.80 -14.85
N PRO A 177 -21.37 -1.66 -15.75
CA PRO A 177 -21.49 -0.52 -16.66
C PRO A 177 -22.09 0.74 -15.99
N TRP A 178 -21.68 1.05 -14.75
CA TRP A 178 -22.12 2.25 -14.03
C TRP A 178 -20.98 2.92 -13.26
N GLY A 179 -21.09 4.24 -13.09
CA GLY A 179 -20.22 5.03 -12.21
C GLY A 179 -20.86 5.28 -10.83
N PHE A 180 -20.12 5.98 -9.97
CA PHE A 180 -20.61 6.38 -8.65
C PHE A 180 -21.08 7.84 -8.61
N ARG A 181 -22.22 8.07 -7.95
CA ARG A 181 -22.73 9.41 -7.60
C ARG A 181 -22.93 9.53 -6.09
N SER A 182 -22.91 10.76 -5.60
CA SER A 182 -23.24 11.05 -4.21
C SER A 182 -24.73 10.75 -3.95
N SER A 183 -25.03 10.13 -2.81
CA SER A 183 -26.41 9.99 -2.33
C SER A 183 -27.03 11.32 -1.89
N TYR A 184 -26.24 12.39 -1.81
CA TYR A 184 -26.66 13.74 -1.41
C TYR A 184 -26.76 14.70 -2.60
N ASP A 185 -26.47 14.25 -3.82
CA ASP A 185 -26.53 15.08 -5.01
C ASP A 185 -27.73 14.72 -5.88
N ASP A 186 -28.88 15.30 -5.53
CA ASP A 186 -30.13 15.19 -6.29
C ASP A 186 -30.06 15.93 -7.64
N THR A 187 -29.02 16.75 -7.83
CA THR A 187 -28.83 17.59 -9.01
C THR A 187 -27.73 17.08 -9.94
N TYR A 188 -27.18 15.90 -9.65
CA TYR A 188 -26.04 15.35 -10.39
C TYR A 188 -26.38 15.22 -11.87
N LYS A 189 -25.67 16.00 -12.69
CA LYS A 189 -25.70 15.87 -14.14
C LYS A 189 -24.44 15.13 -14.56
N PRO A 190 -24.54 13.86 -15.00
CA PRO A 190 -23.38 13.07 -15.34
C PRO A 190 -22.60 13.77 -16.47
N PHE A 191 -21.31 13.96 -16.24
CA PHE A 191 -20.39 14.57 -17.23
C PHE A 191 -20.13 13.62 -18.42
N ALA A 192 -20.38 12.32 -18.21
CA ALA A 192 -20.23 11.25 -19.19
C ALA A 192 -21.59 10.65 -19.54
N ARG A 193 -21.71 10.07 -20.74
CA ARG A 193 -22.85 9.19 -21.06
C ARG A 193 -22.69 7.91 -20.23
N GLY A 194 -23.74 7.49 -19.52
CA GLY A 194 -23.78 6.23 -18.79
C GLY A 194 -24.61 6.30 -17.51
N GLU A 195 -24.81 5.14 -16.87
CA GLU A 195 -25.55 5.01 -15.63
C GLU A 195 -24.67 5.37 -14.43
N PHE A 196 -25.26 6.00 -13.40
CA PHE A 196 -24.55 6.35 -12.18
C PHE A 196 -25.40 5.99 -10.96
N ARG A 197 -24.76 5.33 -10.00
CA ARG A 197 -25.40 4.78 -8.81
C ARG A 197 -24.73 5.26 -7.55
N THR A 198 -25.50 5.33 -6.48
CA THR A 198 -24.95 5.50 -5.14
C THR A 198 -24.19 4.25 -4.73
N LEU A 199 -23.38 4.37 -3.68
CA LEU A 199 -22.72 3.20 -3.10
C LEU A 199 -23.75 2.19 -2.61
N GLN A 200 -24.86 2.65 -2.01
CA GLN A 200 -25.95 1.81 -1.50
C GLN A 200 -26.61 1.00 -2.62
N GLU A 201 -27.03 1.66 -3.71
CA GLU A 201 -27.60 0.99 -4.89
C GLU A 201 -26.61 -0.03 -5.49
N THR A 202 -25.31 0.28 -5.48
CA THR A 202 -24.28 -0.67 -5.96
C THR A 202 -24.19 -1.90 -5.06
N MET A 203 -24.20 -1.72 -3.73
CA MET A 203 -24.10 -2.84 -2.79
C MET A 203 -25.34 -3.74 -2.76
N GLU A 204 -26.50 -3.25 -3.22
CA GLU A 204 -27.71 -4.06 -3.37
C GLU A 204 -27.68 -4.99 -4.59
N GLU A 205 -26.83 -4.67 -5.59
CA GLU A 205 -26.71 -5.44 -6.83
C GLU A 205 -25.52 -6.40 -6.89
N LEU A 206 -24.56 -6.25 -5.98
CA LEU A 206 -23.41 -7.14 -5.82
C LEU A 206 -23.76 -8.36 -4.95
#